data_AF-A0ABD2WH37-F1
#
_entry.id   AF-A0ABD2WH37-F1
#
_cell.length_a   1.000
_cell.length_b   1.000
_cell.length_c   1.000
_cell.angle_alpha   90.00
_cell.angle_beta   90.00
_cell.angle_gamma   90.00
#
_symmetry.space_group_name_H-M   'P 1'
#
loop_
_entity.id
_entity.type
_entity.pdbx_description
1 polymer ?
#
loop_
_entity_poly.entity_id
_entity_poly.type
_entity_poly.pdbx_seq_one_letter_code
_entity_poly.pdbx_strand_id
1 'polypeptide(L)'
;MITLTKRLLMGNQKPEFSFFRKKVNGDLSQKSFISCKFYKTLNLPIPPKRPLNPYFKFLQNTRLAITRDKEHLKPHQVVKLAAQEWSNIDPQKKKALQEQYSQEIMSYYQDVKAYKQSLTQEQRDVIKKKKKTRNFLKNSLN
;
A
#
# COMPACT_ATOMS: atom_id res chain seq x y z
N MET A 1 -21.27 -26.20 -25.93
CA MET A 1 -20.29 -25.72 -26.93
C MET A 1 -20.47 -24.22 -27.21
N ILE A 2 -20.38 -23.32 -26.21
CA ILE A 2 -20.49 -21.85 -26.40
C ILE A 2 -19.74 -21.10 -25.29
N THR A 3 -18.43 -21.28 -25.13
CA THR A 3 -17.63 -20.47 -24.18
C THR A 3 -16.29 -19.99 -24.75
N LEU A 4 -16.07 -20.11 -26.05
CA LEU A 4 -14.81 -19.69 -26.70
C LEU A 4 -14.87 -18.28 -27.32
N THR A 5 -16.06 -17.67 -27.48
CA THR A 5 -16.18 -16.36 -28.12
C THR A 5 -16.08 -15.18 -27.16
N LYS A 6 -16.33 -15.36 -25.85
CA LYS A 6 -16.22 -14.26 -24.88
C LYS A 6 -14.77 -13.88 -24.54
N ARG A 7 -13.79 -14.67 -24.99
CA ARG A 7 -12.35 -14.39 -24.82
C ARG A 7 -11.76 -13.51 -25.92
N LEU A 8 -12.44 -13.40 -27.08
CA LEU A 8 -11.98 -12.60 -28.21
C LEU A 8 -12.53 -11.16 -28.21
N LEU A 9 -13.63 -10.89 -27.50
CA LEU A 9 -14.28 -9.56 -27.48
C LEU A 9 -13.90 -8.69 -26.28
N MET A 10 -13.19 -9.24 -25.30
CA MET A 10 -12.57 -8.47 -24.23
C MET A 10 -11.08 -8.59 -24.46
N GLY A 11 -10.53 -7.64 -25.21
CA GLY A 11 -9.08 -7.53 -25.40
C GLY A 11 -8.37 -7.75 -24.07
N ASN A 12 -7.25 -8.46 -24.12
CA ASN A 12 -6.39 -8.83 -23.00
C ASN A 12 -5.97 -7.62 -22.15
N GLN A 13 -6.90 -7.02 -21.41
CA GLN A 13 -6.62 -6.26 -20.21
C GLN A 13 -6.26 -7.31 -19.17
N LYS A 14 -5.03 -7.83 -19.27
CA LYS A 14 -4.33 -8.39 -18.11
C LYS A 14 -4.65 -7.42 -16.96
N PRO A 15 -5.11 -7.88 -15.79
CA PRO A 15 -5.29 -6.97 -14.68
C PRO A 15 -3.97 -6.22 -14.53
N GLU A 16 -4.02 -4.90 -14.65
CA GLU A 16 -2.86 -3.99 -14.60
C GLU A 16 -2.18 -3.99 -13.21
N PHE A 17 -2.40 -5.06 -12.44
CA PHE A 17 -1.71 -5.43 -11.22
C PHE A 17 -0.42 -6.21 -11.46
N SER A 18 0.03 -6.38 -12.71
CA SER A 18 1.33 -6.97 -13.03
C SER A 18 2.50 -6.00 -12.86
N PHE A 19 2.25 -4.68 -12.78
CA PHE A 19 3.31 -3.68 -12.60
C PHE A 19 3.93 -3.68 -11.19
N PHE A 20 3.26 -4.26 -10.19
CA PHE A 20 3.72 -4.18 -8.79
C PHE A 20 4.51 -5.39 -8.29
N ARG A 21 4.82 -6.37 -9.15
CA ARG A 21 5.63 -7.55 -8.80
C ARG A 21 6.98 -7.59 -9.52
N LYS A 22 7.55 -6.45 -9.90
CA LYS A 22 9.00 -6.41 -10.12
C LYS A 22 9.65 -6.32 -8.74
N LYS A 23 10.20 -7.43 -8.27
CA LYS A 23 10.96 -7.52 -7.02
C LYS A 23 12.16 -6.57 -7.18
N VAL A 24 12.02 -5.32 -6.74
CA VAL A 24 13.16 -4.42 -6.60
C VAL A 24 14.07 -5.06 -5.56
N ASN A 25 15.20 -5.58 -6.02
CA ASN A 25 16.25 -6.13 -5.18
C ASN A 25 16.73 -5.00 -4.25
N GLY A 26 16.51 -5.16 -2.95
CA GLY A 26 17.03 -4.26 -1.92
C GLY A 26 16.14 -3.05 -1.61
N ASP A 27 15.97 -2.77 -0.33
CA ASP A 27 15.49 -1.51 0.27
C ASP A 27 14.03 -1.04 0.16
N LEU A 28 13.20 -1.52 -0.76
CA LEU A 28 11.80 -1.04 -0.88
C LEU A 28 10.72 -2.08 -0.57
N SER A 29 11.06 -3.23 -0.01
CA SER A 29 10.08 -4.16 0.57
C SER A 29 9.48 -3.56 1.85
N GLN A 30 8.15 -3.62 2.03
CA GLN A 30 7.47 -3.24 3.29
C GLN A 30 7.88 -4.20 4.41
N LYS A 31 9.13 -4.11 4.88
CA LYS A 31 9.63 -4.92 5.99
C LYS A 31 9.31 -4.18 7.28
N SER A 32 8.36 -4.75 8.01
CA SER A 32 8.01 -4.49 9.41
C SER A 32 8.32 -3.09 9.95
N PHE A 33 7.28 -2.28 10.04
CA PHE A 33 7.35 -0.98 10.66
C PHE A 33 7.73 -1.16 12.14
N ILE A 34 8.90 -0.64 12.54
CA ILE A 34 9.10 -0.26 13.93
C ILE A 34 8.00 0.77 14.23
N SER A 35 7.32 0.61 15.38
CA SER A 35 6.21 1.48 15.75
C SER A 35 6.62 2.96 15.70
N CYS A 36 5.75 3.83 15.20
CA CYS A 36 5.96 5.28 15.27
C CYS A 36 6.20 5.75 16.71
N LYS A 37 5.65 5.06 17.72
CA LYS A 37 5.88 5.34 19.14
C LYS A 37 7.36 5.27 19.50
N PHE A 38 8.12 4.34 18.93
CA PHE A 38 9.55 4.20 19.17
C PHE A 38 10.34 5.43 18.67
N TYR A 39 10.05 5.89 17.45
CA TYR A 39 10.70 7.08 16.90
C TYR A 39 10.42 8.32 17.75
N LYS A 40 9.17 8.50 18.18
CA LYS A 40 8.79 9.60 19.08
C LYS A 40 9.47 9.53 20.45
N THR A 41 9.54 8.34 21.05
CA THR A 41 10.13 8.15 22.39
C THR A 41 11.63 8.47 22.40
N LEU A 42 12.31 8.23 21.29
CA LEU A 42 13.75 8.45 21.14
C LEU A 42 14.10 9.76 20.41
N ASN A 43 13.12 10.65 20.19
CA ASN A 43 13.28 11.90 19.43
C ASN A 43 13.98 11.70 18.07
N LEU A 44 13.71 10.56 17.41
CA LEU A 44 14.23 10.23 16.10
C LEU A 44 13.32 10.79 15.01
N PRO A 45 13.86 11.24 13.87
CA PRO A 45 13.04 11.66 12.75
C PRO A 45 12.18 10.48 12.28
N ILE A 46 10.91 10.75 12.00
CA ILE A 46 9.95 9.72 11.61
C ILE A 46 10.14 9.42 10.11
N PRO A 47 10.27 8.15 9.70
CA PRO A 47 10.40 7.81 8.30
C PRO A 47 9.12 8.19 7.53
N PRO A 48 9.24 8.71 6.29
CA PRO A 48 8.08 9.03 5.47
C PRO A 48 7.23 7.78 5.24
N LYS A 49 5.91 7.95 5.21
CA LYS A 49 4.94 6.87 4.98
C LYS A 49 4.72 6.68 3.49
N ARG A 50 4.48 5.42 3.09
CA ARG A 50 4.11 5.13 1.70
C ARG A 50 2.73 5.72 1.40
N PRO A 51 2.55 6.33 0.22
CA PRO A 51 1.24 6.76 -0.22
C PRO A 51 0.33 5.55 -0.41
N LEU A 52 -0.96 5.82 -0.37
CA LEU A 52 -1.99 4.79 -0.42
C LEU A 52 -2.21 4.33 -1.86
N ASN A 53 -2.28 3.02 -2.08
CA ASN A 53 -2.56 2.45 -3.41
C ASN A 53 -3.93 2.91 -3.94
N PRO A 54 -4.12 3.06 -5.27
CA PRO A 54 -5.37 3.44 -5.92
C PRO A 54 -6.62 2.75 -5.37
N TYR A 55 -6.57 1.43 -5.17
CA TYR A 55 -7.70 0.66 -4.62
C TYR A 55 -8.04 1.12 -3.20
N PHE A 56 -7.05 1.31 -2.34
CA PHE A 56 -7.29 1.72 -0.96
C PHE A 56 -7.73 3.18 -0.86
N LYS A 57 -7.29 4.06 -1.77
CA LYS A 57 -7.82 5.42 -1.90
C LYS A 57 -9.30 5.42 -2.26
N PHE A 58 -9.68 4.63 -3.27
CA PHE A 58 -11.07 4.41 -3.62
C PHE A 58 -11.86 3.87 -2.43
N LEU A 59 -11.33 2.83 -1.77
CA LEU A 59 -11.97 2.18 -0.63
C LEU A 59 -12.27 3.14 0.52
N GLN A 60 -11.41 4.13 0.80
CA GLN A 60 -11.66 5.13 1.85
C GLN A 60 -12.95 5.92 1.58
N ASN A 61 -13.14 6.37 0.35
CA ASN A 61 -14.30 7.17 -0.05
C ASN A 61 -15.56 6.29 -0.09
N THR A 62 -15.45 5.13 -0.73
CA THR A 62 -16.59 4.22 -0.95
C THR A 62 -17.07 3.58 0.33
N ARG A 63 -16.17 3.20 1.24
CA ARG A 63 -16.54 2.62 2.53
C ARG A 63 -17.41 3.58 3.34
N LEU A 64 -17.06 4.87 3.34
CA LEU A 64 -17.83 5.89 4.06
C LEU A 64 -19.23 6.06 3.46
N ALA A 65 -19.36 6.04 2.13
CA ALA A 65 -20.65 6.08 1.44
C ALA A 65 -21.52 4.87 1.80
N ILE A 66 -21.00 3.65 1.65
CA ILE A 66 -21.76 2.42 1.93
C ILE A 66 -22.15 2.32 3.41
N THR A 67 -21.27 2.78 4.32
CA THR A 67 -21.55 2.73 5.76
C THR A 67 -22.67 3.70 6.13
N ARG A 68 -22.75 4.86 5.47
CA ARG A 68 -23.86 5.82 5.64
C ARG A 68 -25.17 5.25 5.13
N ASP A 69 -25.15 4.58 3.97
CA ASP A 69 -26.37 4.03 3.37
C ASP A 69 -26.85 2.77 4.09
N LYS A 70 -25.93 2.03 4.72
CA LYS A 70 -26.19 0.72 5.33
C LYS A 70 -25.46 0.57 6.67
N GLU A 71 -25.92 1.33 7.65
CA GLU A 71 -25.32 1.37 9.01
C GLU A 71 -25.32 0.01 9.73
N HIS A 72 -26.22 -0.90 9.34
CA HIS A 72 -26.37 -2.23 9.98
C HIS A 72 -25.31 -3.26 9.52
N LEU A 73 -24.55 -2.96 8.47
CA LEU A 73 -23.61 -3.91 7.89
C LEU A 73 -22.31 -4.00 8.70
N LYS A 74 -21.81 -5.23 8.85
CA LYS A 74 -20.50 -5.44 9.47
C LYS A 74 -19.40 -4.89 8.56
N PRO A 75 -18.29 -4.35 9.12
CA PRO A 75 -17.23 -3.74 8.32
C PRO A 75 -16.65 -4.63 7.20
N HIS A 76 -16.58 -5.95 7.42
CA HIS A 76 -16.09 -6.89 6.40
C HIS A 76 -17.05 -7.01 5.19
N GLN A 77 -18.36 -6.86 5.40
CA GLN A 77 -19.35 -6.90 4.33
C GLN A 77 -19.27 -5.62 3.49
N VAL A 78 -19.08 -4.47 4.14
CA VAL A 78 -18.87 -3.19 3.46
C VAL A 78 -17.64 -3.24 2.54
N VAL A 79 -16.52 -3.77 3.02
CA VAL A 79 -15.31 -3.92 2.20
C VAL A 79 -15.55 -4.88 1.01
N LYS A 80 -16.32 -5.95 1.21
CA LYS A 80 -16.67 -6.88 0.13
C LYS A 80 -17.49 -6.20 -0.98
N LEU A 81 -18.46 -5.35 -0.61
CA LEU A 81 -19.24 -4.56 -1.56
C LEU A 81 -18.36 -3.56 -2.32
N ALA A 82 -17.51 -2.81 -1.60
CA ALA A 82 -16.59 -1.88 -2.24
C ALA A 82 -15.59 -2.57 -3.19
N ALA A 83 -15.15 -3.80 -2.89
CA ALA A 83 -14.32 -4.58 -3.79
C ALA A 83 -15.04 -4.99 -5.08
N GLN A 84 -16.34 -5.27 -4.99
CA GLN A 84 -17.19 -5.54 -6.16
C GLN A 84 -17.35 -4.27 -7.01
N GLU A 85 -17.60 -3.12 -6.38
CA GLU A 85 -17.68 -1.84 -7.08
C GLU A 85 -16.36 -1.48 -7.77
N TRP A 86 -15.21 -1.72 -7.13
CA TRP A 86 -13.90 -1.52 -7.74
C TRP A 86 -13.65 -2.38 -9.00
N SER A 87 -14.27 -3.55 -9.06
CA SER A 87 -14.18 -4.43 -10.23
C SER A 87 -15.01 -3.91 -11.39
N ASN A 88 -16.08 -3.16 -11.10
CA ASN A 88 -17.04 -2.60 -12.06
C ASN A 88 -16.83 -1.11 -12.35
N ILE A 89 -15.83 -0.47 -11.72
CA ILE A 89 -15.55 0.95 -11.92
C ILE A 89 -15.15 1.23 -13.37
N ASP A 90 -15.50 2.43 -13.83
CA ASP A 90 -15.05 2.95 -15.12
C ASP A 90 -13.51 2.89 -15.23
N PRO A 91 -12.97 2.27 -16.30
CA PRO A 91 -11.52 2.22 -16.54
C PRO A 91 -10.86 3.60 -16.56
N GLN A 92 -11.54 4.66 -16.97
CA GLN A 92 -10.95 6.01 -16.96
C GLN A 92 -10.68 6.51 -15.54
N LYS A 93 -11.66 6.35 -14.63
CA LYS A 93 -11.50 6.70 -13.22
C LYS A 93 -10.39 5.87 -12.55
N LYS A 94 -10.30 4.59 -12.91
CA LYS A 94 -9.25 3.69 -12.40
C LYS A 94 -7.86 4.13 -12.84
N LYS A 95 -7.70 4.52 -14.11
CA LYS A 95 -6.44 5.07 -14.65
C LYS A 95 -6.05 6.37 -13.96
N ALA A 96 -6.99 7.31 -13.79
CA ALA A 96 -6.72 8.57 -13.10
C ALA A 96 -6.18 8.34 -11.67
N LEU A 97 -6.78 7.42 -10.90
CA LEU A 97 -6.29 7.07 -9.56
C LEU A 97 -4.88 6.44 -9.60
N GLN A 98 -4.58 5.67 -10.64
CA GLN A 98 -3.26 5.06 -10.85
C GLN A 98 -2.19 6.10 -11.21
N GLU A 99 -2.51 7.07 -12.05
CA GLU A 99 -1.62 8.19 -12.39
C GLU A 99 -1.35 9.07 -11.16
N GLN A 100 -2.37 9.39 -10.36
CA GLN A 100 -2.17 10.09 -9.09
C GLN A 100 -1.24 9.32 -8.16
N TYR A 101 -1.41 8.01 -8.06
CA TYR A 101 -0.53 7.18 -7.23
C TYR A 101 0.90 7.11 -7.76
N SER A 102 1.11 7.08 -9.08
CA SER A 102 2.46 7.05 -9.65
C SER A 102 3.23 8.32 -9.30
N GLN A 103 2.58 9.49 -9.40
CA GLN A 103 3.15 10.78 -9.01
C GLN A 103 3.49 10.83 -7.51
N GLU A 104 2.56 10.42 -6.64
CA GLU A 104 2.79 10.39 -5.20
C GLU A 104 3.91 9.43 -4.80
N ILE A 105 4.02 8.28 -5.47
CA ILE A 105 5.11 7.34 -5.22
C ILE A 105 6.47 7.93 -5.63
N MET A 106 6.52 8.69 -6.71
CA MET A 106 7.75 9.37 -7.12
C MET A 106 8.18 10.40 -6.06
N SER A 107 7.25 11.23 -5.57
CA SER A 107 7.51 12.16 -4.46
C SER A 107 7.95 11.42 -3.19
N TYR A 108 7.28 10.33 -2.83
CA TYR A 108 7.67 9.50 -1.68
C TYR A 108 9.11 8.97 -1.78
N TYR A 109 9.57 8.58 -2.96
CA TYR A 109 10.95 8.13 -3.12
C TYR A 109 11.97 9.25 -2.92
N GLN A 110 11.64 10.48 -3.31
CA GLN A 110 12.46 11.65 -3.04
C GLN A 110 12.51 11.93 -1.53
N ASP A 111 11.37 11.88 -0.85
CA ASP A 111 11.29 12.07 0.61
C ASP A 111 12.08 11.00 1.36
N VAL A 112 12.00 9.73 0.94
CA VAL A 112 12.78 8.64 1.52
C VAL A 112 14.28 8.87 1.34
N LYS A 113 14.69 9.36 0.16
CA LYS A 113 16.10 9.66 -0.12
C LYS A 113 16.61 10.77 0.81
N ALA A 114 15.86 11.87 0.90
CA ALA A 114 16.17 12.98 1.80
C ALA A 114 16.23 12.52 3.27
N TYR A 115 15.25 11.73 3.70
CA TYR A 115 15.20 11.16 5.05
C TYR A 115 16.42 10.27 5.36
N LYS A 116 16.86 9.43 4.41
CA LYS A 116 18.07 8.61 4.63
C LYS A 116 19.33 9.45 4.77
N GLN A 117 19.41 10.57 4.03
CA GLN A 117 20.52 11.50 4.08
C GLN A 117 20.53 12.34 5.38
N SER A 118 19.37 12.69 5.92
CA SER A 118 19.26 13.48 7.15
C SER A 118 19.58 12.72 8.43
N LEU A 119 19.63 11.39 8.40
CA LEU A 119 19.93 10.56 9.58
C LEU A 119 21.41 10.63 9.95
N THR A 120 21.70 10.69 11.26
CA THR A 120 23.07 10.49 11.75
C THR A 120 23.41 8.99 11.83
N GLN A 121 24.70 8.67 11.92
CA GLN A 121 25.15 7.28 12.00
C GLN A 121 24.61 6.56 13.24
N GLU A 122 24.64 7.24 14.39
CA GLU A 122 24.09 6.73 15.65
C GLU A 122 22.60 6.40 15.55
N GLN A 123 21.82 7.31 14.95
CA GLN A 123 20.38 7.11 14.73
C GLN A 123 20.15 5.90 13.81
N ARG A 124 20.94 5.74 12.74
CA ARG A 124 20.87 4.57 11.86
C ARG A 124 21.15 3.27 12.61
N ASP A 125 22.14 3.25 13.49
CA ASP A 125 22.54 2.07 14.24
C ASP A 125 21.51 1.67 15.30
N VAL A 126 20.92 2.64 16.00
CA VAL A 126 19.79 2.41 16.92
C VAL A 126 18.60 1.78 16.17
N ILE A 127 18.24 2.32 15.01
CA ILE A 127 17.15 1.77 14.17
C ILE A 127 17.51 0.35 13.70
N LYS A 128 18.76 0.10 13.29
CA LYS A 128 19.24 -1.20 12.80
C LYS A 128 19.21 -2.26 13.91
N LYS A 129 19.68 -1.93 15.11
CA LYS A 129 19.61 -2.81 16.29
C LYS A 129 18.16 -3.18 16.61
N LYS A 130 17.26 -2.19 16.68
CA LYS A 130 15.83 -2.44 16.94
C LYS A 130 15.18 -3.36 15.91
N LYS A 131 15.50 -3.19 14.62
CA LYS A 131 15.01 -4.08 13.54
C LYS A 131 15.52 -5.51 13.71
N LYS A 132 16.81 -5.69 14.01
CA LYS A 132 17.42 -7.01 14.25
C LYS A 132 16.76 -7.73 15.42
N THR A 133 16.66 -7.09 16.58
CA THR A 133 16.02 -7.67 17.78
C THR A 133 14.58 -8.09 17.49
N ARG A 134 13.80 -7.23 16.82
CA ARG A 134 12.41 -7.56 16.47
C ARG A 134 12.30 -8.76 15.52
N ASN A 135 13.16 -8.84 14.50
CA ASN A 135 13.18 -9.97 13.57
C ASN A 135 13.59 -11.27 14.28
N PHE A 136 14.58 -11.20 15.16
CA PHE A 136 14.99 -12.32 16.00
C PHE A 136 13.83 -12.83 16.87
N LEU A 137 13.16 -11.94 17.60
CA LEU A 137 11.99 -12.29 18.43
C LEU A 137 10.88 -12.93 17.60
N LYS A 138 10.58 -12.38 16.42
CA LYS A 138 9.55 -12.95 15.52
C LYS A 138 9.91 -14.38 15.08
N ASN A 139 11.17 -14.61 14.75
CA ASN A 139 11.62 -15.92 14.28
C ASN A 139 11.74 -16.94 15.41
N SER A 140 11.96 -16.50 16.65
CA SER A 140 12.05 -17.37 17.83
C SER A 140 10.67 -17.84 18.37
N LEU A 141 9.58 -17.22 17.93
CA LEU A 141 8.21 -17.53 18.35
C LEU A 141 7.44 -18.40 17.34
N ASN A 142 8.08 -18.71 16.20
CA ASN A 142 7.56 -19.57 15.14
C ASN A 142 8.30 -20.89 15.14
#